data_AF-A0A843BZF5-F1
#
_entry.id   AF-A0A843BZF5-F1
#
_cell.length_a   1.000
_cell.length_b   1.000
_cell.length_c   1.000
_cell.angle_alpha   90.00
_cell.angle_beta   90.00
_cell.angle_gamma   90.00
#
_symmetry.space_group_name_H-M   'P 1'
#
loop_
_entity.id
_entity.type
_entity.pdbx_description
1 polymer ?
#
loop_
_entity_poly.entity_id
_entity_poly.type
_entity_poly.pdbx_seq_one_letter_code
_entity_poly.pdbx_strand_id
1 'polypeptide(L)'
;MLKDNVICFLDYGMMGSLSARHREDLADVLIGIITKDESKITKTILKLSESGYGQMVDSEALESDIAELIEVYAYCTLKELEIGTLLHRIAKVVAEHRLKVPRDFYLLAKALVTIEGVGRELNPDFNAVEHAEPFAKKSIVARMGPRRLIEDFYHSATEASLLMRDLPAEAREMLTLIKQGEAKIKFEHRGLDPMLKTFEQANNRMVFAIVLASLVIGSALIVLSGVPPKWHEIPVIGIIGFLGAGIMGFWLLFSILRHGKM
;
A
#
# COMPACT_ATOMS: atom_id res chain seq x y z
N MET A 1 -2.41 34.93 32.97
CA MET A 1 -1.38 34.30 33.83
C MET A 1 -1.78 34.49 35.27
N LEU A 2 -1.54 33.48 36.11
CA LEU A 2 -1.69 33.63 37.57
C LEU A 2 -0.48 34.39 38.13
N LYS A 3 -0.48 34.66 39.45
CA LYS A 3 0.74 35.13 40.14
C LYS A 3 1.89 34.16 39.84
N ASP A 4 3.12 34.69 39.75
CA ASP A 4 4.35 33.96 39.47
C ASP A 4 4.50 33.38 38.05
N ASN A 5 3.92 34.04 37.03
CA ASN A 5 4.03 33.64 35.60
C ASN A 5 3.54 32.21 35.31
N VAL A 6 2.59 31.72 36.10
CA VAL A 6 2.00 30.39 35.89
C VAL A 6 0.95 30.44 34.76
N ILE A 7 1.12 29.56 33.78
CA ILE A 7 0.15 29.31 32.71
C ILE A 7 -1.00 28.47 33.29
N CYS A 8 -2.22 28.97 33.15
CA CYS A 8 -3.44 28.26 33.53
C CYS A 8 -4.23 27.92 32.26
N PHE A 9 -4.45 26.63 32.02
CA PHE A 9 -5.27 26.16 30.92
C PHE A 9 -6.75 26.27 31.29
N LEU A 10 -7.53 26.93 30.44
CA LEU A 10 -8.96 27.20 30.70
C LEU A 10 -9.89 26.33 29.84
N ASP A 11 -9.40 25.81 28.72
CA ASP A 11 -10.18 25.04 27.76
C ASP A 11 -9.56 23.66 27.53
N TYR A 12 -10.40 22.63 27.61
CA TYR A 12 -10.08 21.22 27.38
C TYR A 12 -10.99 20.57 26.33
N GLY A 13 -11.75 21.36 25.56
CA GLY A 13 -12.73 20.86 24.59
C GLY A 13 -12.14 20.12 23.40
N MET A 14 -10.84 20.28 23.11
CA MET A 14 -10.14 19.65 21.98
C MET A 14 -9.01 18.69 22.41
N MET A 15 -9.15 18.04 23.57
CA MET A 15 -8.15 17.09 24.06
C MET A 15 -8.16 15.78 23.26
N GLY A 16 -6.98 15.35 22.83
CA GLY A 16 -6.74 14.01 22.25
C GLY A 16 -6.14 13.06 23.28
N SER A 17 -6.16 11.77 22.96
CA SER A 17 -5.45 10.75 23.73
C SER A 17 -4.55 9.93 22.82
N LEU A 18 -3.35 9.61 23.30
CA LEU A 18 -2.42 8.72 22.64
C LEU A 18 -2.22 7.48 23.51
N SER A 19 -2.27 6.30 22.89
CA SER A 19 -1.98 5.05 23.58
C SER A 19 -0.56 5.06 24.16
N ALA A 20 -0.28 4.21 25.15
CA ALA A 20 1.08 4.06 25.69
C ALA A 20 2.09 3.75 24.59
N ARG A 21 1.73 2.85 23.67
CA ARG A 21 2.53 2.49 22.50
C ARG A 21 2.79 3.69 21.57
N HIS A 22 1.77 4.46 21.20
CA HIS A 22 1.95 5.62 20.33
C HIS A 22 2.82 6.72 20.97
N ARG A 23 2.73 6.90 22.30
CA ARG A 23 3.62 7.81 23.02
C ARG A 23 5.07 7.35 22.99
N GLU A 24 5.30 6.04 23.06
CA GLU A 24 6.64 5.47 22.95
C GLU A 24 7.21 5.63 21.54
N ASP A 25 6.42 5.33 20.52
CA ASP A 25 6.82 5.48 19.12
C ASP A 25 7.11 6.97 18.80
N LEU A 26 6.28 7.91 19.30
CA LEU A 26 6.55 9.35 19.15
C LEU A 26 7.86 9.77 19.82
N ALA A 27 8.15 9.24 21.01
CA ALA A 27 9.41 9.51 21.69
C ALA A 27 10.61 8.92 20.93
N ASP A 28 10.45 7.78 20.25
CA ASP A 28 11.50 7.22 19.39
C ASP A 28 11.77 8.06 18.14
N VAL A 29 10.72 8.62 17.53
CA VAL A 29 10.85 9.60 16.45
C VAL A 29 11.59 10.85 16.94
N LEU A 30 11.19 11.41 18.09
CA LEU A 30 11.86 12.59 18.67
C LEU A 30 13.34 12.32 18.97
N ILE A 31 13.65 11.16 19.55
CA ILE A 31 15.04 10.74 19.80
C ILE A 31 15.79 10.68 18.47
N GLY A 32 15.23 10.04 17.44
CA GLY A 32 15.85 9.94 16.13
C GLY A 32 16.13 11.30 15.48
N ILE A 33 15.23 12.28 15.63
CA ILE A 33 15.44 13.66 15.13
C ILE A 33 16.63 14.30 15.83
N ILE A 34 16.70 14.17 17.16
CA ILE A 34 17.77 14.76 17.98
C ILE A 34 19.12 14.08 17.73
N THR A 35 19.13 12.76 17.57
CA THR A 35 20.35 11.99 17.31
C THR A 35 20.74 11.95 15.84
N LYS A 36 19.93 12.51 14.94
CA LYS A 36 20.06 12.38 13.48
C LYS A 36 20.22 10.92 13.06
N ASP A 37 19.28 10.11 13.52
CA ASP A 37 19.21 8.69 13.20
C ASP A 37 17.97 8.45 12.33
N GLU A 38 18.12 8.71 11.03
CA GLU A 38 17.10 8.48 10.00
C GLU A 38 16.67 7.00 9.96
N SER A 39 17.58 6.07 10.23
CA SER A 39 17.28 4.64 10.30
C SER A 39 16.30 4.33 11.42
N LYS A 40 16.49 4.94 12.60
CA LYS A 40 15.58 4.79 13.75
C LYS A 40 14.20 5.39 13.45
N ILE A 41 14.15 6.56 12.81
CA ILE A 41 12.88 7.19 12.43
C ILE A 41 12.16 6.30 11.42
N THR A 42 12.85 5.81 10.40
CA THR A 42 12.33 4.91 9.37
C THR A 42 11.72 3.66 9.98
N LYS A 43 12.46 2.96 10.85
CA LYS A 43 11.97 1.78 11.57
C LYS A 43 10.73 2.07 12.40
N THR A 44 10.69 3.23 13.05
CA THR A 44 9.55 3.63 13.90
C THR A 44 8.32 3.98 13.06
N ILE A 45 8.51 4.67 11.93
CA ILE A 45 7.44 4.97 10.97
C ILE A 45 6.88 3.68 10.37
N LEU A 46 7.75 2.74 9.98
CA LEU A 46 7.31 1.43 9.48
C LEU A 46 6.53 0.65 10.54
N LYS A 47 6.98 0.68 11.81
CA LYS A 47 6.27 0.06 12.94
C LYS A 47 4.91 0.71 13.24
N LEU A 48 4.81 2.03 13.08
CA LEU A 48 3.57 2.80 13.23
C LEU A 48 2.62 2.59 12.06
N SER A 49 3.18 2.36 10.87
CA SER A 49 2.39 2.09 9.69
C SER A 49 1.78 0.71 9.83
N GLU A 50 0.45 0.64 9.77
CA GLU A 50 -0.25 -0.62 9.50
C GLU A 50 0.02 -1.00 8.03
N SER A 51 1.27 -1.30 7.70
CA SER A 51 1.65 -1.85 6.42
C SER A 51 0.95 -3.20 6.33
N GLY A 52 -0.16 -3.21 5.59
CA GLY A 52 -0.94 -4.42 5.37
C GLY A 52 0.01 -5.49 4.85
N TYR A 53 0.04 -6.63 5.54
CA TYR A 53 0.75 -7.84 5.16
C TYR A 53 0.70 -8.02 3.62
N GLY A 54 1.76 -7.66 2.90
CA GLY A 54 1.85 -7.91 1.44
C GLY A 54 2.51 -6.85 0.55
N GLN A 55 2.76 -5.61 0.98
CA GLN A 55 3.57 -4.65 0.19
C GLN A 55 4.98 -4.54 0.78
N MET A 56 5.99 -4.92 -0.01
CA MET A 56 7.38 -4.54 0.26
C MET A 56 7.48 -3.03 0.14
N VAL A 57 7.62 -2.35 1.27
CA VAL A 57 8.00 -0.93 1.30
C VAL A 57 9.49 -0.85 0.99
N ASP A 58 9.87 0.06 0.09
CA ASP A 58 11.27 0.37 -0.17
C ASP A 58 11.82 1.18 1.01
N SER A 59 12.43 0.48 1.97
CA SER A 59 12.94 1.09 3.19
C SER A 59 14.11 2.04 2.94
N GLU A 60 14.93 1.79 1.91
CA GLU A 60 16.08 2.65 1.58
C GLU A 60 15.60 3.98 0.99
N ALA A 61 14.60 3.93 0.10
CA ALA A 61 13.98 5.15 -0.43
C ALA A 61 13.29 5.97 0.68
N LEU A 62 12.57 5.31 1.59
CA LEU A 62 11.92 5.98 2.72
C LEU A 62 12.95 6.63 3.66
N GLU A 63 14.06 5.94 3.95
CA GLU A 63 15.15 6.46 4.78
C GLU A 63 15.81 7.69 4.14
N SER A 64 16.00 7.67 2.82
CA SER A 64 16.50 8.83 2.06
C SER A 64 15.56 10.04 2.16
N ASP A 65 14.25 9.85 2.00
CA ASP A 65 13.26 10.94 2.12
C ASP A 65 13.23 11.52 3.55
N ILE A 66 13.38 10.65 4.55
CA ILE A 66 13.46 11.06 5.96
C ILE A 66 14.73 11.84 6.23
N ALA A 67 15.88 11.41 5.69
CA ALA A 67 17.14 12.12 5.84
C ALA A 67 17.06 13.56 5.29
N GLU A 68 16.43 13.75 4.12
CA GLU A 68 16.18 15.08 3.54
C GLU A 68 15.35 15.96 4.50
N LEU A 69 14.28 15.41 5.08
CA LEU A 69 13.46 16.15 6.04
C LEU A 69 14.23 16.55 7.30
N ILE A 70 15.10 15.67 7.82
CA ILE A 70 15.92 16.00 8.99
C ILE A 70 16.92 17.10 8.65
N GLU A 71 17.60 17.00 7.50
CA GLU A 71 18.60 17.97 7.07
C GLU A 71 18.01 19.38 6.93
N VAL A 72 16.80 19.48 6.38
CA VAL A 72 16.12 20.77 6.17
C VAL A 72 15.61 21.36 7.49
N TYR A 73 15.07 20.56 8.41
CA TYR A 73 14.25 21.08 9.52
C TYR A 73 14.87 20.95 10.91
N ALA A 74 15.95 20.19 11.10
CA ALA A 74 16.51 19.92 12.44
C ALA A 74 17.10 21.16 13.15
N TYR A 75 17.41 22.23 12.42
CA TYR A 75 18.07 23.43 12.96
C TYR A 75 17.28 24.74 12.79
N CYS A 76 16.05 24.67 12.28
CA CYS A 76 15.24 25.86 12.05
C CYS A 76 14.66 26.43 13.36
N THR A 77 14.67 27.76 13.46
CA THR A 77 13.89 28.49 14.47
C THR A 77 12.41 28.50 14.12
N LEU A 78 11.50 28.83 15.04
CA LEU A 78 10.05 28.93 14.75
C LEU A 78 9.71 29.91 13.62
N LYS A 79 10.53 30.95 13.42
CA LYS A 79 10.39 31.89 12.31
C LYS A 79 10.62 31.25 10.94
N GLU A 80 11.51 30.27 10.86
CA GLU A 80 11.89 29.56 9.63
C GLU A 80 11.13 28.23 9.48
N LEU A 81 10.69 27.66 10.60
CA LEU A 81 9.95 26.40 10.66
C LEU A 81 8.46 26.65 10.42
N GLU A 82 7.99 26.28 9.24
CA GLU A 82 6.55 26.15 8.97
C GLU A 82 6.08 24.72 9.26
N ILE A 83 5.55 24.47 10.46
CA ILE A 83 5.09 23.12 10.86
C ILE A 83 3.99 22.60 9.92
N GLY A 84 3.11 23.47 9.44
CA GLY A 84 2.10 23.08 8.44
C GLY A 84 2.72 22.50 7.16
N THR A 85 3.76 23.16 6.65
CA THR A 85 4.51 22.73 5.45
C THR A 85 5.28 21.43 5.72
N LEU A 86 5.92 21.30 6.88
CA LEU A 86 6.59 20.06 7.31
C LEU A 86 5.59 18.89 7.39
N LEU A 87 4.44 19.08 8.03
CA LEU A 87 3.39 18.05 8.12
C LEU A 87 2.84 17.66 6.75
N HIS A 88 2.71 18.62 5.83
CA HIS A 88 2.31 18.33 4.46
C HIS A 88 3.36 17.48 3.72
N ARG A 89 4.65 17.80 3.87
CA ARG A 89 5.75 16.99 3.32
C ARG A 89 5.76 15.57 3.91
N ILE A 90 5.60 15.44 5.23
CA ILE A 90 5.50 14.13 5.89
C ILE A 90 4.30 13.35 5.32
N ALA A 91 3.14 13.98 5.17
CA ALA A 91 1.95 13.34 4.59
C ALA A 91 2.19 12.88 3.13
N LYS A 92 2.96 13.64 2.35
CA LYS A 92 3.37 13.27 1.00
C LYS A 92 4.27 12.02 0.99
N VAL A 93 5.33 12.00 1.80
CA VAL A 93 6.22 10.84 1.94
C VAL A 93 5.44 9.60 2.37
N VAL A 94 4.58 9.73 3.38
CA VAL A 94 3.69 8.65 3.83
C VAL A 94 2.81 8.12 2.69
N ALA A 95 2.24 9.00 1.87
CA ALA A 95 1.38 8.61 0.75
C ALA A 95 2.17 7.93 -0.40
N GLU A 96 3.36 8.45 -0.73
CA GLU A 96 4.25 7.89 -1.76
C GLU A 96 4.68 6.46 -1.41
N HIS A 97 5.02 6.24 -0.13
CA HIS A 97 5.37 4.93 0.42
C HIS A 97 4.16 4.07 0.80
N ARG A 98 2.93 4.52 0.49
CA ARG A 98 1.66 3.82 0.78
C ARG A 98 1.47 3.43 2.24
N LEU A 99 2.06 4.21 3.15
CA LEU A 99 1.98 4.01 4.58
C LEU A 99 0.63 4.54 5.10
N LYS A 100 0.10 3.88 6.12
CA LYS A 100 -1.11 4.33 6.83
C LYS A 100 -0.73 4.86 8.20
N VAL A 101 -0.98 6.14 8.44
CA VAL A 101 -0.76 6.76 9.76
C VAL A 101 -2.03 6.59 10.62
N PRO A 102 -1.92 6.21 11.90
CA PRO A 102 -3.07 6.11 12.78
C PRO A 102 -3.80 7.44 12.94
N ARG A 103 -5.14 7.38 13.04
CA ARG A 103 -6.00 8.58 13.17
C ARG A 103 -5.71 9.40 14.43
N ASP A 104 -5.18 8.76 15.46
CA ASP A 104 -4.86 9.38 16.76
C ASP A 104 -3.84 10.54 16.63
N PHE A 105 -3.04 10.56 15.57
CA PHE A 105 -2.04 11.61 15.33
C PHE A 105 -2.63 12.91 14.75
N TYR A 106 -3.89 12.92 14.31
CA TYR A 106 -4.51 14.12 13.73
C TYR A 106 -4.63 15.26 14.75
N LEU A 107 -5.12 14.97 15.97
CA LEU A 107 -5.23 15.98 17.03
C LEU A 107 -3.86 16.46 17.50
N LEU A 108 -2.85 15.58 17.52
CA LEU A 108 -1.47 15.95 17.80
C LEU A 108 -0.94 16.92 16.74
N ALA A 109 -1.11 16.61 15.46
CA ALA A 109 -0.69 17.48 14.36
C ALA A 109 -1.36 18.86 14.44
N LYS A 110 -2.67 18.90 14.72
CA LYS A 110 -3.41 20.16 14.92
C LYS A 110 -2.90 20.96 16.11
N ALA A 111 -2.61 20.29 17.23
CA ALA A 111 -2.05 20.92 18.42
C ALA A 111 -0.67 21.52 18.14
N LEU A 112 0.20 20.81 17.41
CA LEU A 112 1.53 21.32 17.02
C LEU A 112 1.44 22.58 16.16
N VAL A 113 0.57 22.58 15.14
CA VAL A 113 0.34 23.77 14.28
C VAL A 113 -0.17 24.96 15.10
N THR A 114 -1.08 24.70 16.04
CA THR A 114 -1.67 25.76 16.86
C THR A 114 -0.62 26.36 17.83
N ILE A 115 0.15 25.50 18.49
CA ILE A 115 1.21 25.93 19.42
C ILE A 115 2.33 26.66 18.67
N GLU A 116 2.69 26.22 17.46
CA GLU A 116 3.69 26.91 16.66
C GLU A 116 3.25 28.30 16.25
N GLY A 117 1.99 28.49 15.81
CA GLY A 117 1.48 29.82 15.50
C GLY A 117 1.57 30.78 16.69
N VAL A 118 1.19 30.32 17.89
CA VAL A 118 1.33 31.10 19.13
C VAL A 118 2.81 31.32 19.49
N GLY A 119 3.63 30.28 19.37
CA GLY A 119 5.06 30.33 19.67
C GLY A 119 5.81 31.30 18.78
N ARG A 120 5.47 31.37 17.49
CA ARG A 120 6.05 32.29 16.53
C ARG A 120 5.74 33.76 16.88
N GLU A 121 4.54 34.06 17.39
CA GLU A 121 4.21 35.41 17.86
C GLU A 121 4.96 35.80 19.14
N LEU A 122 5.21 34.83 20.04
CA LEU A 122 5.83 35.08 21.35
C LEU A 122 7.36 35.10 21.32
N ASN A 123 7.98 34.16 20.61
CA ASN A 123 9.43 34.03 20.49
C ASN A 123 9.79 33.41 19.13
N PRO A 124 9.95 34.24 18.07
CA PRO A 124 10.28 33.77 16.72
C PRO A 124 11.60 32.98 16.65
N ASP A 125 12.56 33.33 17.49
CA ASP A 125 13.91 32.75 17.50
C ASP A 125 13.99 31.45 18.33
N PHE A 126 12.86 30.96 18.84
CA PHE A 126 12.79 29.72 19.61
C PHE A 126 13.20 28.52 18.76
N ASN A 127 14.17 27.73 19.23
CA ASN A 127 14.58 26.47 18.61
C ASN A 127 13.91 25.29 19.33
N ALA A 128 12.90 24.70 18.70
CA ALA A 128 12.13 23.61 19.29
C ALA A 128 12.95 22.33 19.51
N VAL A 129 13.91 22.04 18.63
CA VAL A 129 14.74 20.82 18.70
C VAL A 129 15.71 20.92 19.89
N GLU A 130 16.37 22.06 20.05
CA GLU A 130 17.26 22.32 21.18
C GLU A 130 16.53 22.20 22.52
N HIS A 131 15.33 22.78 22.62
CA HIS A 131 14.52 22.70 23.84
C HIS A 131 13.91 21.31 24.08
N ALA A 132 13.76 20.49 23.04
CA ALA A 132 13.28 19.11 23.16
C ALA A 132 14.38 18.12 23.59
N GLU A 133 15.66 18.44 23.35
CA GLU A 133 16.80 17.56 23.67
C GLU A 133 16.82 17.04 25.11
N PRO A 134 16.63 17.87 26.16
CA PRO A 134 16.61 17.39 27.54
C PRO A 134 15.45 16.42 27.81
N PHE A 135 14.32 16.56 27.13
CA PHE A 135 13.17 15.66 27.26
C PHE A 135 13.46 14.30 26.64
N ALA A 136 14.10 14.27 25.47
CA ALA A 136 14.54 13.01 24.86
C ALA A 136 15.56 12.28 25.73
N LYS A 137 16.57 12.99 26.27
CA LYS A 137 17.53 12.43 27.22
C LYS A 137 16.86 11.86 28.46
N LYS A 138 15.90 12.58 29.06
CA LYS A 138 15.12 12.07 30.19
C LYS A 138 14.30 10.83 29.82
N SER A 139 13.69 10.80 28.63
CA SER A 139 12.96 9.64 28.12
C SER A 139 13.86 8.42 27.94
N ILE A 140 15.05 8.61 27.37
CA ILE A 140 16.05 7.54 27.21
C ILE A 140 16.47 6.98 28.59
N VAL A 141 16.82 7.86 29.54
CA VAL A 141 17.23 7.45 30.88
C VAL A 141 16.08 6.75 31.63
N ALA A 142 14.86 7.25 31.51
CA ALA A 142 13.68 6.63 32.13
C ALA A 142 13.43 5.21 31.57
N ARG A 143 13.69 4.98 30.28
CA ARG A 143 13.58 3.67 29.63
C ARG A 143 14.68 2.70 30.05
N MET A 144 15.91 3.19 30.24
CA MET A 144 17.04 2.36 30.72
C MET A 144 17.02 2.13 32.25
N GLY A 145 15.99 2.62 32.95
CA GLY A 145 15.84 2.41 34.37
C GLY A 145 15.70 0.90 34.69
N PRO A 146 16.35 0.41 35.76
CA PRO A 146 16.33 -1.03 36.11
C PRO A 146 14.91 -1.56 36.34
N ARG A 147 13.99 -0.72 36.82
CA ARG A 147 12.58 -1.07 37.01
C ARG A 147 11.87 -1.38 35.69
N ARG A 148 12.11 -0.58 34.65
CA ARG A 148 11.51 -0.74 33.32
C ARG A 148 12.04 -2.00 32.64
N LEU A 149 13.36 -2.21 32.71
CA LEU A 149 13.99 -3.42 32.17
C LEU A 149 13.46 -4.71 32.80
N ILE A 150 13.20 -4.70 34.11
CA ILE A 150 12.58 -5.84 34.82
C ILE A 150 11.14 -6.05 34.35
N GLU A 151 10.37 -4.97 34.20
CA GLU A 151 8.98 -5.01 33.75
C GLU A 151 8.89 -5.55 32.31
N ASP A 152 9.73 -5.04 31.39
CA ASP A 152 9.82 -5.51 30.00
C ASP A 152 10.24 -6.99 29.95
N PHE A 153 11.25 -7.39 30.73
CA PHE A 153 11.67 -8.79 30.83
C PHE A 153 10.55 -9.69 31.34
N TYR A 154 9.81 -9.26 32.37
CA TYR A 154 8.68 -10.00 32.92
C TYR A 154 7.56 -10.16 31.88
N HIS A 155 7.24 -9.10 31.14
CA HIS A 155 6.27 -9.16 30.04
C HIS A 155 6.72 -10.10 28.93
N SER A 156 7.96 -9.98 28.44
CA SER A 156 8.50 -10.87 27.41
C SER A 156 8.57 -12.33 27.86
N ALA A 157 8.95 -12.58 29.12
CA ALA A 157 8.96 -13.93 29.69
C ALA A 157 7.55 -14.52 29.78
N THR A 158 6.55 -13.70 30.13
CA THR A 158 5.15 -14.10 30.17
C THR A 158 4.63 -14.43 28.77
N GLU A 159 4.90 -13.58 27.78
CA GLU A 159 4.55 -13.85 26.38
C GLU A 159 5.23 -15.11 25.84
N ALA A 160 6.52 -15.30 26.10
CA ALA A 160 7.25 -16.50 25.71
C ALA A 160 6.67 -17.76 26.39
N SER A 161 6.28 -17.65 27.66
CA SER A 161 5.63 -18.74 28.38
C SER A 161 4.26 -19.08 27.82
N LEU A 162 3.46 -18.07 27.42
CA LEU A 162 2.17 -18.29 26.76
C LEU A 162 2.36 -18.98 25.41
N LEU A 163 3.30 -18.48 24.61
CA LEU A 163 3.65 -19.08 23.32
C LEU A 163 4.08 -20.55 23.49
N MET A 164 4.97 -20.84 24.43
CA MET A 164 5.39 -22.23 24.71
C MET A 164 4.24 -23.12 25.17
N ARG A 165 3.22 -22.55 25.83
CA ARG A 165 2.05 -23.30 26.29
C ARG A 165 1.08 -23.62 25.16
N ASP A 166 0.93 -22.71 24.21
CA ASP A 166 -0.06 -22.82 23.13
C ASP A 166 0.50 -23.50 21.87
N LEU A 167 1.82 -23.40 21.64
CA LEU A 167 2.54 -24.02 20.51
C LEU A 167 2.30 -25.52 20.35
N PRO A 168 2.25 -26.35 21.42
CA PRO A 168 1.93 -27.78 21.28
C PRO A 168 0.52 -28.03 20.73
N ALA A 169 -0.45 -27.17 21.05
CA ALA A 169 -1.81 -27.28 20.56
C ALA A 169 -1.90 -26.91 19.06
N GLU A 170 -1.28 -25.79 18.68
CA GLU A 170 -1.19 -25.37 17.27
C GLU A 170 -0.46 -26.42 16.41
N ALA A 171 0.65 -26.98 16.91
CA ALA A 171 1.38 -28.03 16.22
C ALA A 171 0.53 -29.31 16.05
N ARG A 172 -0.25 -29.69 17.07
CA ARG A 172 -1.19 -30.82 16.97
C ARG A 172 -2.30 -30.56 15.96
N GLU A 173 -2.82 -29.34 15.92
CA GLU A 173 -3.84 -28.93 14.94
C GLU A 173 -3.29 -29.01 13.51
N MET A 174 -2.11 -28.44 13.26
CA MET A 174 -1.45 -28.57 11.95
C MET A 174 -1.21 -30.04 11.57
N LEU A 175 -0.72 -30.87 12.50
CA LEU A 175 -0.54 -32.31 12.26
C LEU A 175 -1.86 -33.03 11.99
N THR A 176 -2.96 -32.59 12.61
CA THR A 176 -4.30 -33.16 12.39
C THR A 176 -4.83 -32.80 11.01
N LEU A 177 -4.70 -31.54 10.60
CA LEU A 177 -5.05 -31.07 9.25
C LEU A 177 -4.26 -31.82 8.17
N ILE A 178 -2.97 -32.08 8.40
CA ILE A 178 -2.13 -32.88 7.50
C ILE A 178 -2.60 -34.34 7.47
N LYS A 179 -2.83 -34.95 8.65
CA LYS A 179 -3.27 -36.36 8.75
C LYS A 179 -4.63 -36.63 8.13
N GLN A 180 -5.56 -35.67 8.22
CA GLN A 180 -6.91 -35.80 7.67
C GLN A 180 -6.96 -35.49 6.16
N GLY A 181 -5.84 -35.07 5.55
CA GLY A 181 -5.81 -34.65 4.14
C GLY A 181 -6.59 -33.35 3.90
N GLU A 182 -7.00 -32.64 4.95
CA GLU A 182 -7.71 -31.36 4.89
C GLU A 182 -6.74 -30.18 4.74
N ALA A 183 -5.43 -30.44 4.75
CA ALA A 183 -4.39 -29.48 4.42
C ALA A 183 -4.55 -28.97 2.97
N LYS A 184 -5.39 -27.95 2.79
CA LYS A 184 -5.60 -27.26 1.51
C LYS A 184 -4.42 -26.32 1.27
N ILE A 185 -3.43 -26.79 0.51
CA ILE A 185 -2.40 -25.90 -0.03
C ILE A 185 -3.06 -25.04 -1.11
N LYS A 186 -3.26 -23.76 -0.82
CA LYS A 186 -3.82 -22.80 -1.76
C LYS A 186 -2.73 -22.41 -2.77
N PHE A 187 -2.52 -23.25 -3.78
CA PHE A 187 -1.67 -22.93 -4.91
C PHE A 187 -2.37 -21.90 -5.79
N GLU A 188 -2.06 -20.61 -5.61
CA GLU A 188 -2.36 -19.58 -6.61
C GLU A 188 -1.36 -19.71 -7.77
N HIS A 189 -1.57 -20.72 -8.62
CA HIS A 189 -0.74 -20.91 -9.80
C HIS A 189 -1.16 -19.93 -10.91
N ARG A 190 -0.52 -18.75 -10.93
CA ARG A 190 -0.69 -17.71 -11.98
C ARG A 190 -0.31 -18.17 -13.41
N GLY A 191 0.11 -19.43 -13.60
CA GLY A 191 0.60 -19.97 -14.87
C GLY A 191 -0.47 -20.59 -15.77
N LEU A 192 -1.63 -20.99 -15.24
CA LEU A 192 -2.65 -21.70 -16.04
C LEU A 192 -3.70 -20.77 -16.66
N ASP A 193 -4.01 -19.63 -16.04
CA ASP A 193 -4.94 -18.65 -16.60
C ASP A 193 -4.50 -18.10 -17.97
N PRO A 194 -3.20 -17.81 -18.19
CA PRO A 194 -2.72 -17.44 -19.52
C PRO A 194 -2.91 -18.57 -20.53
N MET A 195 -2.65 -19.82 -20.14
CA MET A 195 -2.79 -20.98 -21.04
C MET A 195 -4.26 -21.22 -21.43
N LEU A 196 -5.19 -21.08 -20.48
CA LEU A 196 -6.62 -21.22 -20.75
C LEU A 196 -7.10 -20.15 -21.75
N LYS A 197 -6.66 -18.90 -21.55
CA LYS A 197 -6.98 -17.79 -22.47
C LYS A 197 -6.38 -18.00 -23.86
N THR A 198 -5.15 -18.50 -23.96
CA THR A 198 -4.54 -18.81 -25.27
C THR A 198 -5.27 -19.96 -25.96
N PHE A 199 -5.70 -20.98 -25.21
CA PHE A 199 -6.46 -22.10 -25.73
C PHE A 199 -7.85 -21.67 -26.24
N GLU A 200 -8.58 -20.86 -25.48
CA GLU A 200 -9.87 -20.30 -25.90
C GLU A 200 -9.73 -19.45 -27.18
N GLN A 201 -8.68 -18.62 -27.27
CA GLN A 201 -8.41 -17.82 -28.47
C GLN A 201 -8.09 -18.70 -29.69
N ALA A 202 -7.30 -19.76 -29.51
CA ALA A 202 -6.97 -20.69 -30.59
C ALA A 202 -8.23 -21.45 -31.07
N ASN A 203 -9.05 -21.94 -30.13
CA ASN A 203 -10.27 -22.66 -30.44
C ASN A 203 -11.27 -21.78 -31.21
N ASN A 204 -11.47 -20.53 -30.77
CA ASN A 204 -12.37 -19.60 -31.47
C ASN A 204 -11.89 -19.31 -32.90
N ARG A 205 -10.59 -19.10 -33.11
CA ARG A 205 -10.02 -18.91 -34.47
C ARG A 205 -10.26 -20.13 -35.35
N MET A 206 -10.14 -21.33 -34.80
CA MET A 206 -10.39 -22.57 -35.53
C MET A 206 -11.86 -22.70 -35.95
N VAL A 207 -12.79 -22.44 -35.04
CA VAL A 207 -14.24 -22.46 -35.33
C VAL A 207 -14.59 -21.47 -36.45
N PHE A 208 -14.09 -20.22 -36.38
CA PHE A 208 -14.34 -19.23 -37.42
C PHE A 208 -13.74 -19.62 -38.78
N ALA A 209 -12.56 -20.23 -38.81
CA ALA A 209 -11.94 -20.71 -40.05
C ALA A 209 -12.78 -21.83 -40.70
N ILE A 210 -13.32 -22.75 -39.90
CA ILE A 210 -14.20 -23.83 -40.38
C ILE A 210 -15.50 -23.24 -40.94
N VAL A 211 -16.15 -22.32 -40.23
CA VAL A 211 -17.38 -21.68 -40.70
C VAL A 211 -17.11 -20.90 -41.99
N LEU A 212 -15.99 -20.15 -42.05
CA LEU A 212 -15.58 -19.42 -43.25
C LEU A 212 -15.39 -20.36 -44.44
N ALA A 213 -14.66 -21.46 -44.26
CA ALA A 213 -14.44 -22.46 -45.30
C ALA A 213 -15.76 -23.07 -45.78
N SER A 214 -16.65 -23.43 -44.85
CA SER A 214 -17.97 -23.99 -45.19
C SER A 214 -18.85 -22.99 -45.95
N LEU A 215 -18.79 -21.70 -45.58
CA LEU A 215 -19.53 -20.63 -46.25
C LEU A 215 -18.98 -20.36 -47.65
N VAL A 216 -17.65 -20.36 -47.82
CA VAL A 216 -16.99 -20.20 -49.14
C VAL A 216 -17.34 -21.36 -50.07
N ILE A 217 -17.23 -22.60 -49.59
CA ILE A 217 -17.55 -23.81 -50.37
C ILE A 217 -19.05 -23.83 -50.71
N GLY A 218 -19.93 -23.58 -49.74
CA GLY A 218 -21.37 -23.54 -49.95
C GLY A 218 -21.79 -22.46 -50.95
N SER A 219 -21.20 -21.26 -50.84
CA SER A 219 -21.46 -20.16 -51.77
C SER A 219 -20.95 -20.48 -53.19
N ALA A 220 -19.78 -21.09 -53.32
CA ALA A 220 -19.23 -21.54 -54.60
C ALA A 220 -20.12 -22.58 -55.29
N LEU A 221 -20.61 -23.58 -54.53
CA LEU A 221 -21.53 -24.60 -55.04
C LEU A 221 -22.87 -24.00 -55.48
N ILE A 222 -23.42 -23.03 -54.73
CA ILE A 222 -24.65 -22.34 -55.10
C ILE A 222 -24.46 -21.57 -56.41
N VAL A 223 -23.34 -20.85 -56.56
CA VAL A 223 -23.02 -20.14 -57.81
C VAL A 223 -22.97 -21.13 -58.99
N LEU A 224 -22.32 -22.28 -58.82
CA LEU A 224 -22.22 -23.31 -59.86
C LEU A 224 -23.56 -23.97 -60.19
N SER A 225 -24.43 -24.15 -59.19
CA SER A 225 -25.74 -24.81 -59.36
C SER A 225 -26.75 -23.97 -60.15
N GLY A 226 -26.52 -22.66 -60.32
CA GLY A 226 -27.37 -21.81 -61.14
C GLY A 226 -28.80 -21.64 -60.62
N VAL A 227 -29.00 -21.66 -59.30
CA VAL A 227 -30.33 -21.50 -58.67
C VAL A 227 -30.84 -20.06 -58.85
N PRO A 228 -32.09 -19.84 -59.30
CA PRO A 228 -32.70 -18.50 -59.36
C PRO A 228 -33.07 -17.98 -57.95
N PRO A 229 -33.09 -16.65 -57.68
CA PRO A 229 -32.94 -15.52 -58.61
C PRO A 229 -31.48 -15.27 -59.01
N LYS A 230 -31.28 -14.94 -60.29
CA LYS A 230 -29.96 -14.63 -60.87
C LYS A 230 -29.84 -13.13 -61.13
N TRP A 231 -28.68 -12.57 -60.83
CA TRP A 231 -28.29 -11.22 -61.21
C TRP A 231 -27.06 -11.32 -62.09
N HIS A 232 -27.13 -10.84 -63.33
CA HIS A 232 -26.03 -10.96 -64.31
C HIS A 232 -25.48 -12.41 -64.40
N GLU A 233 -26.40 -13.38 -64.58
CA GLU A 233 -26.12 -14.83 -64.68
C GLU A 233 -25.61 -15.54 -63.41
N ILE A 234 -25.31 -14.80 -62.33
CA ILE A 234 -24.85 -15.35 -61.05
C ILE A 234 -26.01 -15.41 -60.04
N PRO A 235 -26.23 -16.53 -59.34
CA PRO A 235 -27.20 -16.63 -58.24
C PRO A 235 -26.95 -15.59 -57.14
N VAL A 236 -27.98 -14.80 -56.80
CA VAL A 236 -27.88 -13.74 -55.78
C VAL A 236 -27.49 -14.29 -54.41
N ILE A 237 -27.98 -15.48 -54.07
CA ILE A 237 -27.67 -16.16 -52.80
C ILE A 237 -26.16 -16.46 -52.68
N GLY A 238 -25.52 -16.86 -53.78
CA GLY A 238 -24.08 -17.11 -53.81
C GLY A 238 -23.27 -15.83 -53.61
N ILE A 239 -23.70 -14.71 -54.20
CA ILE A 239 -23.05 -13.40 -54.02
C ILE A 239 -23.14 -12.95 -52.56
N ILE A 240 -24.32 -13.08 -51.94
CA ILE A 240 -24.52 -12.75 -50.52
C ILE A 240 -23.61 -13.61 -49.63
N GLY A 241 -23.50 -14.90 -49.92
CA GLY A 241 -22.64 -15.81 -49.18
C GLY A 241 -21.14 -15.47 -49.31
N PHE A 242 -20.66 -15.09 -50.49
CA PHE A 242 -19.29 -14.61 -50.69
C PHE A 242 -19.01 -13.27 -50.02
N LEU A 243 -19.96 -12.32 -50.06
CA LEU A 243 -19.85 -11.06 -49.32
C LEU A 243 -19.78 -11.32 -47.81
N GLY A 244 -20.63 -12.21 -47.29
CA GLY A 244 -20.60 -12.64 -45.90
C GLY A 244 -19.25 -13.27 -45.52
N ALA A 245 -18.73 -14.17 -46.35
CA ALA A 245 -17.41 -14.76 -46.16
C ALA A 245 -16.29 -13.70 -46.18
N GLY A 246 -16.36 -12.72 -47.08
CA GLY A 246 -15.40 -11.61 -47.15
C GLY A 246 -15.36 -10.78 -45.87
N ILE A 247 -16.54 -10.40 -45.34
CA ILE A 247 -16.66 -9.66 -44.07
C ILE A 247 -16.11 -10.49 -42.91
N MET A 248 -16.48 -11.77 -42.83
CA MET A 248 -16.07 -12.65 -41.74
C MET A 248 -14.57 -12.96 -41.78
N GLY A 249 -14.01 -13.14 -42.98
CA GLY A 249 -12.57 -13.32 -43.19
C GLY A 249 -11.77 -12.07 -42.83
N PHE A 250 -12.26 -10.88 -43.21
CA PHE A 250 -11.65 -9.61 -42.81
C PHE A 250 -11.66 -9.43 -41.28
N TRP A 251 -12.78 -9.76 -40.63
CA TRP A 251 -12.91 -9.68 -39.18
C TRP A 251 -11.96 -10.66 -38.45
N LEU A 252 -11.79 -11.87 -38.98
CA LEU A 252 -10.85 -12.86 -38.45
C LEU A 252 -9.39 -12.38 -38.56
N LEU A 253 -9.00 -11.82 -39.72
CA LEU A 253 -7.67 -11.25 -39.91
C LEU A 253 -7.40 -10.09 -38.94
N PHE A 254 -8.38 -9.19 -38.78
CA PHE A 254 -8.28 -8.09 -37.83
C PHE A 254 -8.16 -8.57 -36.38
N SER A 255 -8.91 -9.60 -36.01
CA SER A 255 -8.86 -10.22 -34.68
C SER A 255 -7.49 -10.84 -34.38
N ILE A 256 -6.86 -11.51 -35.36
CA ILE A 256 -5.51 -12.09 -35.22
C ILE A 256 -4.46 -11.00 -35.03
N LEU A 257 -4.50 -9.94 -35.85
CA LEU A 257 -3.52 -8.84 -35.80
C LEU A 257 -3.60 -8.04 -34.50
N ARG A 258 -4.81 -7.82 -33.96
CA ARG A 258 -5.02 -7.07 -32.72
C ARG A 258 -4.56 -7.83 -31.47
N HIS A 259 -4.63 -9.17 -31.48
CA HIS A 259 -4.27 -10.01 -30.33
C HIS A 259 -2.86 -10.61 -30.41
N GLY A 260 -2.15 -10.47 -31.53
CA GLY A 260 -0.74 -10.89 -31.67
C GLY A 260 0.29 -9.91 -31.11
N LYS A 261 -0.15 -8.76 -30.58
CA LYS A 261 0.71 -7.75 -29.93
C LYS A 261 0.23 -7.48 -28.50
N MET A 262 0.39 -8.45 -27.61
CA MET A 262 0.51 -8.24 -26.15
C MET A 262 1.35 -9.36 -25.57
#